data_AF-A0A2V8BLY7-F1
#
_entry.id   AF-A0A2V8BLY7-F1
#
_cell.length_a   1.000
_cell.length_b   1.000
_cell.length_c   1.000
_cell.angle_alpha   90.00
_cell.angle_beta   90.00
_cell.angle_gamma   90.00
#
_symmetry.space_group_name_H-M   'P 1'
#
loop_
_entity.id
_entity.type
_entity.pdbx_description
1 polymer ?
#
loop_
_entity_poly.entity_id
_entity_poly.type
_entity_poly.pdbx_seq_one_letter_code
_entity_poly.pdbx_strand_id
1 'polypeptide(L)'
;MFRIPVVRGRAFTARDTADAPGVIIINESMARRFWPTSDPLNDRLVVGRGIRPDYDLDPVRQIVGIVADVRDTGLIRNPRPAMYVPVAQVPDSVTALNVKLLPLVWVVRTKGDPHSVAAAVDSELQTASGGLPTSRVRSMDEVASESTARSSFDMMLMVVFAGAALLLSAIGVYGLMSYAVQQRTREIGIRMALGAARRQVRNMVMGHGMTVTLAGATVGIAAAFALTRTMAGLCHSRRPRHCPSS
;
A
#
# COMPACT_ATOMS: atom_id res chain seq x y z
N MET A 1 4.29 -4.18 -21.85
CA MET A 1 3.75 -4.31 -20.47
C MET A 1 4.85 -3.94 -19.48
N PHE A 2 4.53 -3.25 -18.37
CA PHE A 2 5.45 -2.57 -17.42
C PHE A 2 6.46 -3.45 -16.68
N ARG A 3 7.22 -4.31 -17.38
CA ARG A 3 8.00 -5.41 -16.79
C ARG A 3 7.16 -6.34 -15.90
N ILE A 4 5.83 -6.32 -16.04
CA ILE A 4 4.95 -7.30 -15.40
C ILE A 4 5.26 -8.65 -16.07
N PRO A 5 5.77 -9.64 -15.33
CA PRO A 5 6.12 -10.92 -15.92
C PRO A 5 4.84 -11.68 -16.28
N VAL A 6 4.91 -12.39 -17.41
CA VAL A 6 3.90 -13.39 -17.78
C VAL A 6 4.20 -14.64 -16.96
N VAL A 7 3.21 -15.09 -16.20
CA VAL A 7 3.30 -16.28 -15.35
C VAL A 7 2.94 -17.53 -16.16
N ARG A 8 1.87 -17.46 -16.96
CA ARG A 8 1.47 -18.52 -17.90
C ARG A 8 0.87 -17.94 -19.17
N GLY A 9 0.93 -18.68 -20.28
CA GLY A 9 0.41 -18.26 -21.58
C GLY A 9 1.36 -17.27 -22.27
N ARG A 10 0.79 -16.24 -22.92
CA ARG A 10 1.55 -15.23 -23.68
C ARG A 10 1.16 -13.80 -23.34
N ALA A 11 2.07 -12.87 -23.59
CA ALA A 11 1.77 -11.43 -23.62
C ALA A 11 1.04 -11.03 -24.91
N PHE A 12 0.52 -9.79 -24.92
CA PHE A 12 0.08 -9.15 -26.15
C PHE A 12 1.24 -8.94 -27.11
N THR A 13 0.93 -9.06 -28.40
CA THR A 13 1.86 -8.92 -29.50
C THR A 13 1.29 -7.95 -30.54
N ALA A 14 2.12 -7.50 -31.48
CA ALA A 14 1.66 -6.66 -32.59
C ALA A 14 0.64 -7.35 -33.52
N ARG A 15 0.42 -8.66 -33.37
CA ARG A 15 -0.57 -9.43 -34.14
C ARG A 15 -1.98 -9.37 -33.53
N ASP A 16 -2.11 -8.90 -32.29
CA ASP A 16 -3.40 -8.76 -31.61
C ASP A 16 -4.07 -7.43 -32.04
N THR A 17 -4.37 -7.32 -33.34
CA THR A 17 -4.99 -6.16 -33.98
C THR A 17 -6.51 -6.15 -33.78
N ALA A 18 -7.19 -5.10 -34.27
CA ALA A 18 -8.64 -4.97 -34.23
C ALA A 18 -9.36 -6.13 -34.93
N ASP A 19 -8.82 -6.58 -36.07
CA ASP A 19 -9.40 -7.66 -36.88
C ASP A 19 -9.00 -9.07 -36.40
N ALA A 20 -8.07 -9.16 -35.45
CA ALA A 20 -7.66 -10.44 -34.87
C ALA A 20 -8.74 -10.97 -33.90
N PRO A 21 -8.75 -12.28 -33.61
CA PRO A 21 -9.61 -12.83 -32.56
C PRO A 21 -9.43 -12.06 -31.24
N GLY A 22 -10.55 -11.79 -30.55
CA GLY A 22 -10.54 -11.05 -29.30
C GLY A 22 -9.71 -11.78 -28.24
N VAL A 23 -8.75 -11.08 -27.64
CA VAL A 23 -7.88 -11.63 -26.59
C VAL A 23 -7.92 -10.81 -25.32
N ILE A 24 -7.69 -11.48 -24.20
CA ILE A 24 -7.63 -10.86 -22.87
C ILE A 24 -6.51 -11.49 -22.04
N ILE A 25 -5.88 -10.69 -21.19
CA ILE A 25 -4.90 -11.14 -20.21
C ILE A 25 -5.44 -10.82 -18.82
N ILE A 26 -5.36 -11.77 -17.90
CA ILE A 26 -5.81 -11.58 -16.51
C ILE A 26 -4.61 -11.63 -15.55
N ASN A 27 -4.75 -11.07 -14.35
CA ASN A 27 -3.75 -11.28 -13.31
C ASN A 27 -3.98 -12.56 -12.49
N GLU A 28 -2.97 -12.97 -11.73
CA GLU A 28 -3.05 -14.15 -10.86
C GLU A 28 -4.19 -14.06 -9.84
N SER A 29 -4.46 -12.88 -9.27
CA SER A 29 -5.59 -12.70 -8.34
C SER A 29 -6.95 -12.96 -8.98
N MET A 30 -7.15 -12.60 -10.25
CA MET A 30 -8.37 -12.92 -10.98
C MET A 30 -8.45 -14.42 -11.27
N ALA A 31 -7.36 -15.02 -11.74
CA ALA A 31 -7.28 -16.46 -12.00
C ALA A 31 -7.64 -17.27 -10.75
N ARG A 32 -6.99 -17.01 -9.60
CA ARG A 32 -7.25 -17.72 -8.35
C ARG A 32 -8.68 -17.56 -7.84
N ARG A 33 -9.32 -16.40 -8.08
CA ARG A 33 -10.65 -16.10 -7.55
C ARG A 33 -11.75 -16.76 -8.35
N PHE A 34 -11.67 -16.73 -9.67
CA PHE A 34 -12.75 -17.19 -10.55
C PHE A 34 -12.49 -18.59 -11.12
N TRP A 35 -11.23 -19.04 -11.14
CA TRP A 35 -10.82 -20.39 -11.54
C TRP A 35 -10.01 -21.07 -10.42
N PRO A 36 -10.62 -21.38 -9.27
CA PRO A 36 -9.90 -22.01 -8.16
C PRO A 36 -9.38 -23.41 -8.49
N THR A 37 -10.06 -24.12 -9.40
CA THR A 37 -9.79 -25.53 -9.73
C THR A 37 -9.62 -25.79 -11.23
N SER A 38 -9.88 -24.79 -12.08
CA SER A 38 -9.87 -24.94 -13.53
C SER A 38 -8.73 -24.12 -14.15
N ASP A 39 -8.27 -24.48 -15.35
CA ASP A 39 -7.30 -23.65 -16.06
C ASP A 39 -8.04 -22.51 -16.79
N PRO A 40 -7.83 -21.24 -16.45
CA PRO A 40 -8.45 -20.13 -17.17
C PRO A 40 -7.91 -19.98 -18.59
N LEU A 41 -6.77 -20.59 -18.93
CA LEU A 41 -6.21 -20.48 -20.28
C LEU A 41 -7.17 -21.12 -21.29
N ASN A 42 -7.52 -20.34 -22.32
CA ASN A 42 -8.48 -20.65 -23.38
C ASN A 42 -9.96 -20.49 -23.04
N ASP A 43 -10.30 -20.14 -21.80
CA ASP A 43 -11.67 -19.74 -21.49
C ASP A 43 -12.02 -18.43 -22.18
N ARG A 44 -13.32 -18.26 -22.41
CA ARG A 44 -13.88 -17.14 -23.16
C ARG A 44 -14.71 -16.25 -22.26
N LEU A 45 -14.42 -14.95 -22.29
CA LEU A 45 -15.07 -13.94 -21.47
C LEU A 45 -15.76 -12.90 -22.35
N VAL A 46 -16.82 -12.32 -21.80
CA VAL A 46 -17.45 -11.13 -22.34
C VAL A 46 -17.32 -10.04 -21.29
N VAL A 47 -16.88 -8.85 -21.69
CA VAL A 47 -16.66 -7.74 -20.77
C VAL A 47 -17.89 -6.83 -20.73
N GLY A 48 -18.58 -6.80 -19.60
CA GLY A 48 -19.59 -5.78 -19.31
C GLY A 48 -20.94 -5.90 -20.02
N ARG A 49 -21.20 -6.98 -20.76
CA ARG A 49 -22.51 -7.22 -21.40
C ARG A 49 -23.64 -7.20 -20.37
N GLY A 50 -24.71 -6.46 -20.67
CA GLY A 50 -25.85 -6.25 -19.78
C GLY A 50 -25.62 -5.20 -18.68
N ILE A 51 -24.44 -4.59 -18.56
CA ILE A 51 -24.20 -3.49 -17.62
C ILE A 51 -24.73 -2.17 -18.21
N ARG A 52 -24.37 -1.89 -19.47
CA ARG A 52 -24.83 -0.74 -20.25
C ARG A 52 -24.89 -1.11 -21.73
N PRO A 53 -25.75 -0.46 -22.53
CA PRO A 53 -25.85 -0.69 -23.98
C PRO A 53 -24.51 -0.57 -24.70
N ASP A 54 -23.63 0.33 -24.22
CA ASP A 54 -22.30 0.57 -24.77
C ASP A 54 -21.41 -0.70 -24.80
N TYR A 55 -21.61 -1.62 -23.84
CA TYR A 55 -20.84 -2.86 -23.67
C TYR A 55 -21.49 -4.09 -24.32
N ASP A 56 -22.73 -4.00 -24.81
CA ASP A 56 -23.42 -5.16 -25.38
C ASP A 56 -22.77 -5.63 -26.69
N LEU A 57 -22.09 -4.71 -27.37
CA LEU A 57 -21.29 -4.96 -28.57
C LEU A 57 -19.89 -5.51 -28.28
N ASP A 58 -19.49 -5.69 -27.01
CA ASP A 58 -18.16 -6.24 -26.70
C ASP A 58 -18.07 -7.71 -27.18
N PRO A 59 -17.05 -8.03 -27.99
CA PRO A 59 -16.89 -9.38 -28.54
C PRO A 59 -16.49 -10.38 -27.45
N VAL A 60 -16.70 -11.66 -27.74
CA VAL A 60 -16.18 -12.73 -26.88
C VAL A 60 -14.66 -12.77 -27.03
N ARG A 61 -13.94 -12.72 -25.90
CA ARG A 61 -12.47 -12.69 -25.85
C ARG A 61 -11.92 -13.94 -25.19
N GLN A 62 -10.86 -14.51 -25.75
CA GLN A 62 -10.17 -15.66 -25.16
C GLN A 62 -9.07 -15.20 -24.20
N ILE A 63 -8.98 -15.85 -23.04
CA ILE A 63 -7.88 -15.64 -22.10
C ILE A 63 -6.62 -16.30 -22.67
N VAL A 64 -5.64 -15.48 -23.03
CA VAL A 64 -4.38 -15.94 -23.67
C VAL A 64 -3.16 -15.90 -22.75
N GLY A 65 -3.29 -15.27 -21.58
CA GLY A 65 -2.18 -15.11 -20.66
C GLY A 65 -2.61 -14.74 -19.24
N ILE A 66 -1.77 -15.14 -18.29
CA ILE A 66 -1.85 -14.78 -16.88
C ILE A 66 -0.57 -14.02 -16.54
N VAL A 67 -0.71 -12.83 -15.99
CA VAL A 67 0.41 -11.98 -15.55
C VAL A 67 0.47 -11.88 -14.04
N ALA A 68 1.66 -11.58 -13.53
CA ALA A 68 1.83 -11.39 -12.10
C ALA A 68 0.98 -10.22 -11.58
N ASP A 69 0.61 -10.32 -10.31
CA ASP A 69 -0.17 -9.30 -9.63
C ASP A 69 0.57 -7.95 -9.52
N VAL A 70 -0.13 -6.87 -9.88
CA VAL A 70 0.34 -5.49 -9.68
C VAL A 70 -0.41 -4.85 -8.52
N ARG A 71 0.33 -4.15 -7.65
CA ARG A 71 -0.25 -3.36 -6.55
C ARG A 71 -0.44 -1.92 -7.00
N ASP A 72 -1.56 -1.66 -7.65
CA ASP A 72 -1.94 -0.36 -8.23
C ASP A 72 -2.71 0.55 -7.25
N THR A 73 -3.30 -0.01 -6.20
CA THR A 73 -4.14 0.69 -5.21
C THR A 73 -3.51 0.81 -3.82
N GLY A 74 -2.16 0.72 -3.75
CA GLY A 74 -1.34 0.89 -2.55
C GLY A 74 -0.61 -0.37 -2.10
N LEU A 75 0.53 -0.19 -1.42
CA LEU A 75 1.47 -1.27 -1.06
C LEU A 75 0.88 -2.32 -0.10
N ILE A 76 -0.09 -1.94 0.72
CA ILE A 76 -0.67 -2.75 1.81
C ILE A 76 -1.92 -3.53 1.34
N ARG A 77 -2.57 -3.10 0.24
CA ARG A 77 -3.79 -3.77 -0.24
C ARG A 77 -3.43 -4.98 -1.08
N ASN A 78 -4.21 -6.06 -0.91
CA ASN A 78 -4.06 -7.24 -1.76
C ASN A 78 -4.39 -6.87 -3.21
N PRO A 79 -3.64 -7.40 -4.19
CA PRO A 79 -3.92 -7.19 -5.60
C PRO A 79 -5.35 -7.61 -5.93
N ARG A 80 -6.11 -6.71 -6.56
CA ARG A 80 -7.49 -6.98 -6.96
C ARG A 80 -7.50 -7.80 -8.27
N PRO A 81 -8.57 -8.57 -8.54
CA PRO A 81 -8.78 -9.12 -9.87
C PRO A 81 -8.73 -8.02 -10.93
N ALA A 82 -7.85 -8.18 -11.90
CA ALA A 82 -7.63 -7.24 -12.98
C ALA A 82 -7.53 -7.99 -14.31
N MET A 83 -8.02 -7.35 -15.36
CA MET A 83 -7.92 -7.82 -16.74
C MET A 83 -7.41 -6.69 -17.62
N TYR A 84 -6.68 -7.06 -18.65
CA TYR A 84 -6.08 -6.17 -19.63
C TYR A 84 -6.61 -6.55 -21.00
N VAL A 85 -7.01 -5.56 -21.78
CA VAL A 85 -7.55 -5.72 -23.13
C VAL A 85 -6.73 -4.83 -24.07
N PRO A 86 -6.32 -5.32 -25.26
CA PRO A 86 -5.68 -4.46 -26.25
C PRO A 86 -6.63 -3.34 -26.67
N VAL A 87 -6.17 -2.09 -26.60
CA VAL A 87 -7.00 -0.92 -26.96
C VAL A 87 -7.55 -1.01 -28.38
N ALA A 88 -6.78 -1.59 -29.31
CA ALA A 88 -7.21 -1.80 -30.70
C ALA A 88 -8.41 -2.74 -30.85
N GLN A 89 -8.70 -3.57 -29.83
CA GLN A 89 -9.84 -4.50 -29.83
C GLN A 89 -11.01 -4.00 -28.98
N VAL A 90 -10.95 -2.78 -28.43
CA VAL A 90 -12.05 -2.19 -27.66
C VAL A 90 -13.02 -1.50 -28.62
N PRO A 91 -14.33 -1.83 -28.60
CA PRO A 91 -15.30 -1.19 -29.47
C PRO A 91 -15.35 0.33 -29.29
N ASP A 92 -15.65 1.07 -30.36
CA ASP A 92 -15.73 2.54 -30.34
C ASP A 92 -16.76 3.07 -29.32
N SER A 93 -17.88 2.36 -29.11
CA SER A 93 -18.88 2.69 -28.09
C SER A 93 -18.29 2.68 -26.68
N VAL A 94 -17.51 1.63 -26.36
CA VAL A 94 -16.84 1.46 -25.07
C VAL A 94 -15.72 2.49 -24.92
N THR A 95 -14.96 2.74 -25.98
CA THR A 95 -13.90 3.76 -26.00
C THR A 95 -14.49 5.16 -25.75
N ALA A 96 -15.54 5.56 -26.49
CA ALA A 96 -16.20 6.85 -26.33
C ALA A 96 -16.77 7.05 -24.91
N LEU A 97 -17.26 5.98 -24.28
CA LEU A 97 -17.68 6.02 -22.88
C LEU A 97 -16.49 6.16 -21.93
N ASN A 98 -15.42 5.38 -22.14
CA ASN A 98 -14.25 5.38 -21.28
C ASN A 98 -13.56 6.74 -21.24
N VAL A 99 -13.41 7.43 -22.38
CA VAL A 99 -12.81 8.77 -22.45
C VAL A 99 -13.63 9.81 -21.66
N LYS A 100 -14.94 9.62 -21.52
CA LYS A 100 -15.80 10.50 -20.70
C LYS A 100 -15.71 10.19 -19.20
N LEU A 101 -15.43 8.95 -18.83
CA LEU A 101 -15.40 8.49 -17.44
C LEU A 101 -14.01 8.61 -16.80
N LEU A 102 -12.95 8.39 -17.58
CA LEU A 102 -11.58 8.29 -17.12
C LEU A 102 -10.64 9.03 -18.06
N PRO A 103 -9.61 9.72 -17.54
CA PRO A 103 -8.59 10.31 -18.38
C PRO A 103 -7.82 9.21 -19.12
N LEU A 104 -7.58 9.42 -20.42
CA LEU A 104 -6.65 8.60 -21.19
C LEU A 104 -5.23 8.87 -20.70
N VAL A 105 -4.55 7.81 -20.26
CA VAL A 105 -3.16 7.89 -19.82
C VAL A 105 -2.27 7.23 -20.85
N TRP A 106 -1.32 8.00 -21.36
CA TRP A 106 -0.26 7.49 -22.23
C TRP A 106 0.99 7.26 -21.42
N VAL A 107 1.67 6.15 -21.71
CA VAL A 107 2.85 5.73 -20.97
C VAL A 107 3.97 5.55 -21.97
N VAL A 108 4.98 6.40 -21.86
CA VAL A 108 6.16 6.36 -22.71
C VAL A 108 7.34 5.83 -21.90
N ARG A 109 8.10 4.90 -22.49
CA ARG A 109 9.36 4.43 -21.93
C ARG A 109 10.52 5.09 -22.65
N THR A 110 11.37 5.80 -21.92
CA THR A 110 12.58 6.45 -22.44
C THR A 110 13.84 5.95 -21.71
N LYS A 111 15.00 6.11 -22.34
CA LYS A 111 16.33 5.88 -21.73
C LYS A 111 16.97 7.27 -21.52
N GLY A 112 16.82 7.85 -20.34
CA GLY A 112 17.30 9.20 -20.04
C GLY A 112 16.38 9.93 -19.05
N ASP A 113 16.59 11.24 -18.88
CA ASP A 113 15.71 12.09 -18.08
C ASP A 113 14.30 12.14 -18.70
N PRO A 114 13.23 11.67 -18.01
CA PRO A 114 11.87 11.72 -18.51
C PRO A 114 11.39 13.12 -18.91
N HIS A 115 11.89 14.17 -18.24
CA HIS A 115 11.49 15.56 -18.52
C HIS A 115 12.11 16.11 -19.80
N SER A 116 13.26 15.59 -20.21
CA SER A 116 13.93 15.99 -21.47
C SER A 116 13.13 15.60 -22.72
N VAL A 117 12.34 14.51 -22.65
CA VAL A 117 11.48 14.05 -23.74
C VAL A 117 10.02 14.49 -23.59
N ALA A 118 9.65 15.00 -22.42
CA ALA A 118 8.26 15.38 -22.09
C ALA A 118 7.70 16.41 -23.07
N ALA A 119 8.45 17.48 -23.37
CA ALA A 119 7.99 18.55 -24.26
C ALA A 119 7.79 18.08 -25.72
N ALA A 120 8.70 17.22 -26.21
CA ALA A 120 8.59 16.67 -27.56
C ALA A 120 7.39 15.72 -27.70
N VAL A 121 7.19 14.86 -26.71
CA VAL A 121 6.03 13.95 -26.66
C VAL A 121 4.73 14.73 -26.52
N ASP A 122 4.69 15.78 -25.70
CA ASP A 122 3.52 16.63 -25.51
C ASP A 122 3.13 17.34 -26.82
N SER A 123 4.09 17.95 -27.52
CA SER A 123 3.84 18.59 -28.82
C SER A 123 3.28 17.61 -29.86
N GLU A 124 3.81 16.39 -29.92
CA GLU A 124 3.33 15.38 -30.86
C GLU A 124 1.93 14.88 -30.48
N LEU A 125 1.67 14.67 -29.19
CA LEU A 125 0.35 14.28 -28.69
C LEU A 125 -0.69 15.37 -28.91
N GLN A 126 -0.35 16.65 -28.71
CA GLN A 126 -1.25 17.77 -29.02
C GLN A 126 -1.58 17.80 -30.51
N THR A 127 -0.60 17.58 -31.39
CA THR A 127 -0.82 17.52 -32.84
C THR A 127 -1.73 16.34 -33.21
N ALA A 128 -1.46 15.15 -32.65
CA ALA A 128 -2.25 13.94 -32.90
C ALA A 128 -3.66 13.99 -32.31
N SER A 129 -3.87 14.73 -31.21
CA SER A 129 -5.16 14.86 -30.51
C SER A 129 -6.00 16.05 -30.95
N GLY A 130 -5.55 16.82 -31.93
CA GLY A 130 -6.29 17.99 -32.44
C GLY A 130 -6.22 19.21 -31.51
N GLY A 131 -5.13 19.37 -30.75
CA GLY A 131 -4.86 20.55 -29.90
C GLY A 131 -5.41 20.45 -28.48
N LEU A 132 -5.86 19.27 -28.03
CA LEU A 132 -6.29 19.08 -26.65
C LEU A 132 -5.07 19.17 -25.72
N PRO A 133 -5.11 20.00 -24.66
CA PRO A 133 -4.01 20.10 -23.72
C PRO A 133 -3.79 18.74 -23.06
N THR A 134 -2.58 18.20 -23.15
CA THR A 134 -2.26 16.98 -22.41
C THR A 134 -2.22 17.30 -20.92
N SER A 135 -2.76 16.39 -20.10
CA SER A 135 -2.63 16.53 -18.65
C SER A 135 -1.14 16.43 -18.28
N ARG A 136 -0.76 17.14 -17.22
CA ARG A 136 0.61 17.27 -16.68
C ARG A 136 1.43 15.98 -16.90
N VAL A 137 2.50 16.08 -17.69
CA VAL A 137 3.48 15.00 -17.84
C VAL A 137 4.13 14.75 -16.48
N ARG A 138 4.17 13.48 -16.07
CA ARG A 138 4.74 13.06 -14.78
C ARG A 138 5.67 11.89 -14.98
N SER A 139 6.79 11.89 -14.26
CA SER A 139 7.66 10.72 -14.21
C SER A 139 7.06 9.62 -13.34
N MET A 140 7.41 8.36 -13.58
CA MET A 140 6.96 7.26 -12.73
C MET A 140 7.49 7.39 -11.30
N ASP A 141 8.64 8.04 -11.11
CA ASP A 141 9.20 8.34 -9.79
C ASP A 141 8.34 9.36 -9.03
N GLU A 142 7.82 10.38 -9.71
CA GLU A 142 6.86 11.34 -9.12
C GLU A 142 5.52 10.69 -8.77
N VAL A 143 5.07 9.72 -9.57
CA VAL A 143 3.84 8.96 -9.28
C VAL A 143 4.06 8.05 -8.06
N ALA A 144 5.21 7.38 -7.97
CA ALA A 144 5.56 6.53 -6.84
C ALA A 144 5.78 7.33 -5.54
N SER A 145 6.41 8.50 -5.63
CA SER A 145 6.67 9.36 -4.47
C SER A 145 5.39 9.98 -3.92
N GLU A 146 4.44 10.41 -4.76
CA GLU A 146 3.14 10.93 -4.30
C GLU A 146 2.30 9.84 -3.64
N SER A 147 2.33 8.60 -4.17
CA SER A 147 1.66 7.45 -3.56
C SER A 147 2.22 7.14 -2.16
N THR A 148 3.54 7.31 -1.97
CA THR A 148 4.21 7.06 -0.69
C THR A 148 4.04 8.23 0.29
N ALA A 149 4.10 9.47 -0.20
CA ALA A 149 4.04 10.69 0.60
C ALA A 149 2.77 10.78 1.47
N ARG A 150 1.62 10.34 0.92
CA ARG A 150 0.36 10.32 1.65
C ARG A 150 0.37 9.33 2.84
N SER A 151 1.17 8.27 2.79
CA SER A 151 1.33 7.33 3.90
C SER A 151 2.38 7.79 4.93
N SER A 152 3.38 8.57 4.51
CA SER A 152 4.45 9.03 5.38
C SER A 152 4.01 10.15 6.34
N PHE A 153 3.04 10.97 5.95
CA PHE A 153 2.54 12.07 6.78
C PHE A 153 1.89 11.58 8.08
N ASP A 154 1.00 10.58 7.98
CA ASP A 154 0.33 9.99 9.15
C ASP A 154 1.34 9.30 10.07
N MET A 155 2.34 8.62 9.51
CA MET A 155 3.41 8.00 10.28
C MET A 155 4.24 9.05 11.01
N MET A 156 4.57 10.16 10.35
CA MET A 156 5.33 11.26 10.97
C MET A 156 4.56 11.85 12.15
N LEU A 157 3.25 12.09 11.99
CA LEU A 157 2.41 12.62 13.07
C LEU A 157 2.34 11.65 14.26
N MET A 158 2.20 10.36 14.00
CA MET A 158 2.24 9.31 15.04
C MET A 158 3.58 9.26 15.77
N VAL A 159 4.71 9.39 15.06
CA VAL A 159 6.04 9.45 15.67
C VAL A 159 6.19 10.68 16.56
N VAL A 160 5.70 11.84 16.12
CA VAL A 160 5.72 13.08 16.92
C VAL A 160 4.88 12.92 18.20
N PHE A 161 3.65 12.40 18.09
CA PHE A 161 2.81 12.14 19.28
C PHE A 161 3.41 11.09 20.21
N ALA A 162 3.96 10.01 19.68
CA ALA A 162 4.63 8.98 20.47
C ALA A 162 5.85 9.57 21.21
N GLY A 163 6.65 10.42 20.55
CA GLY A 163 7.77 11.12 21.16
C GLY A 163 7.34 12.07 22.28
N ALA A 164 6.27 12.85 22.05
CA ALA A 164 5.70 13.73 23.07
C ALA A 164 5.17 12.96 24.29
N ALA A 165 4.46 11.86 24.07
CA ALA A 165 3.98 10.98 25.14
C ALA A 165 5.13 10.35 25.94
N LEU A 166 6.21 9.94 25.27
CA LEU A 166 7.42 9.40 25.91
C LEU A 166 8.08 10.46 26.80
N LEU A 167 8.22 11.70 26.32
CA LEU A 167 8.78 12.81 27.10
C LEU A 167 7.91 13.12 28.32
N LEU A 168 6.59 13.21 28.14
CA LEU A 168 5.66 13.46 29.23
C LEU A 168 5.70 12.35 30.29
N SER A 169 5.81 11.09 29.84
CA SER A 169 5.99 9.94 30.72
C SER A 169 7.31 10.02 31.50
N ALA A 170 8.41 10.36 30.84
CA ALA A 170 9.71 10.52 31.49
C ALA A 170 9.70 11.62 32.56
N ILE A 171 9.06 12.76 32.27
CA ILE A 171 8.86 13.85 33.23
C ILE A 171 8.04 13.38 34.43
N GLY A 172 6.95 12.64 34.20
CA GLY A 172 6.10 12.09 35.26
C GLY A 172 6.86 11.12 36.17
N VAL A 173 7.64 10.21 35.60
CA VAL A 173 8.49 9.27 36.36
C VAL A 173 9.55 10.02 37.16
N TYR A 174 10.17 11.06 36.60
CA TYR A 174 11.12 11.91 37.31
C TYR A 174 10.45 12.60 38.51
N GLY A 175 9.26 13.17 38.33
CA GLY A 175 8.50 13.79 39.43
C GLY A 175 8.17 12.81 40.55
N LEU A 176 7.68 11.62 40.20
CA LEU A 176 7.36 10.56 41.16
C LEU A 176 8.61 10.08 41.93
N MET A 177 9.74 9.92 41.23
CA MET A 177 11.00 9.53 41.85
C MET A 177 11.56 10.62 42.75
N SER A 178 11.50 11.89 42.32
CA SER A 178 11.92 13.03 43.14
C SER A 178 11.12 13.10 44.44
N TYR A 179 9.80 12.91 44.36
CA TYR A 179 8.93 12.86 45.54
C TYR A 179 9.27 11.67 46.46
N ALA A 180 9.43 10.47 45.91
CA ALA A 180 9.77 9.27 46.68
C ALA A 180 11.13 9.38 47.38
N VAL A 181 12.13 9.98 46.71
CA VAL A 181 13.43 10.26 47.32
C VAL A 181 13.28 11.27 48.45
N GLN A 182 12.53 12.37 48.24
CA GLN A 182 12.26 13.37 49.28
C GLN A 182 11.66 12.73 50.54
N GLN A 183 10.67 11.86 50.38
CA GLN A 183 10.02 11.14 51.49
C GLN A 183 10.99 10.20 52.25
N ARG A 184 11.94 9.57 51.55
CA ARG A 184 12.96 8.69 52.16
C ARG A 184 14.20 9.43 52.68
N THR A 185 14.31 10.74 52.43
CA THR A 185 15.50 11.54 52.82
C THR A 185 15.74 11.54 54.33
N ARG A 186 14.67 11.48 55.16
CA ARG A 186 14.81 11.40 56.62
C ARG A 186 15.51 10.12 57.07
N GLU A 187 15.14 8.96 56.54
CA GLU A 187 15.78 7.68 56.88
C GLU A 187 17.22 7.59 56.33
N ILE A 188 17.42 8.13 55.12
CA ILE A 188 18.73 8.20 54.47
C ILE A 188 19.68 9.12 55.26
N GLY A 189 19.18 10.24 55.76
CA GLY A 189 19.95 11.18 56.59
C GLY A 189 20.42 10.57 57.90
N ILE A 190 19.55 9.78 58.57
CA ILE A 190 19.90 9.05 59.79
C ILE A 190 20.97 7.98 59.50
N ARG A 191 20.85 7.22 58.40
CA ARG A 191 21.88 6.23 57.98
C ARG A 191 23.22 6.89 57.60
N MET A 192 23.20 8.07 56.97
CA MET A 192 24.44 8.80 56.69
C MET A 192 25.09 9.34 57.95
N ALA A 193 24.32 9.79 58.94
CA ALA A 193 24.84 10.20 60.24
C ALA A 193 25.51 9.04 61.01
N LEU A 194 25.08 7.79 60.75
CA LEU A 194 25.69 6.56 61.25
C LEU A 194 26.88 6.05 60.39
N GLY A 195 27.33 6.80 59.38
CA GLY A 195 28.52 6.50 58.59
C GLY A 195 28.31 5.78 57.25
N ALA A 196 27.06 5.65 56.77
CA ALA A 196 26.80 4.99 55.49
C ALA A 196 27.35 5.78 54.27
N ALA A 197 28.02 5.09 53.35
CA ALA A 197 28.64 5.70 52.18
C ALA A 197 27.62 6.21 51.14
N ARG A 198 27.73 7.48 50.72
CA ARG A 198 26.89 8.14 49.68
C ARG A 198 26.74 7.33 48.39
N ARG A 199 27.78 6.58 48.00
CA ARG A 199 27.79 5.73 46.80
C ARG A 199 26.77 4.59 46.86
N GLN A 200 26.53 4.04 48.06
CA GLN A 200 25.62 2.92 48.27
C GLN A 200 24.15 3.36 48.18
N VAL A 201 23.85 4.57 48.68
CA VAL A 201 22.52 5.19 48.54
C VAL A 201 22.22 5.54 47.09
N ARG A 202 23.18 6.15 46.37
CA ARG A 202 23.02 6.47 44.94
C ARG A 202 22.74 5.22 44.09
N ASN A 203 23.50 4.15 44.30
CA ASN A 203 23.30 2.89 43.56
C ASN A 203 21.94 2.24 43.88
N MET A 204 21.48 2.34 45.13
CA MET A 204 20.18 1.81 45.52
C MET A 204 19.02 2.57 44.86
N VAL A 205 19.09 3.90 44.80
CA VAL A 205 18.07 4.73 44.13
C VAL A 205 18.08 4.54 42.62
N MET A 206 19.26 4.55 41.98
CA MET A 206 19.37 4.27 40.54
C MET A 206 18.88 2.87 40.20
N GLY A 207 19.26 1.86 40.98
CA GLY A 207 18.81 0.48 40.78
C GLY A 207 17.29 0.39 40.84
N HIS A 208 16.66 0.97 41.86
CA HIS A 208 15.20 0.96 41.99
C HIS A 208 14.50 1.69 40.84
N GLY A 209 15.02 2.85 40.42
CA GLY A 209 14.52 3.58 39.25
C GLY A 209 14.61 2.73 37.98
N MET A 210 15.76 2.10 37.75
CA MET A 210 16.02 1.29 36.56
C MET A 210 15.14 0.04 36.51
N THR A 211 14.87 -0.62 37.64
CA THR A 211 13.94 -1.75 37.71
C THR A 211 12.52 -1.36 37.35
N VAL A 212 12.04 -0.21 37.86
CA VAL A 212 10.69 0.31 37.55
C VAL A 212 10.59 0.69 36.07
N THR A 213 11.61 1.34 35.51
CA THR A 213 11.64 1.69 34.08
C THR A 213 11.66 0.45 33.19
N LEU A 214 12.48 -0.56 33.51
CA LEU A 214 12.52 -1.83 32.76
C LEU A 214 11.22 -2.62 32.87
N ALA A 215 10.61 -2.68 34.05
CA ALA A 215 9.30 -3.31 34.24
C ALA A 215 8.22 -2.59 33.42
N GLY A 216 8.18 -1.25 33.46
CA GLY A 216 7.25 -0.47 32.64
C GLY A 216 7.47 -0.68 31.13
N ALA A 217 8.72 -0.67 30.67
CA ALA A 217 9.05 -0.87 29.26
C ALA A 217 8.67 -2.28 28.76
N THR A 218 8.97 -3.32 29.55
CA THR A 218 8.64 -4.70 29.20
C THR A 218 7.12 -4.91 29.12
N VAL A 219 6.36 -4.40 30.10
CA VAL A 219 4.90 -4.44 30.07
C VAL A 219 4.34 -3.65 28.89
N GLY A 220 4.88 -2.46 28.61
CA GLY A 220 4.48 -1.63 27.48
C GLY A 220 4.69 -2.32 26.13
N ILE A 221 5.86 -2.94 25.92
CA ILE A 221 6.18 -3.71 24.71
C ILE A 221 5.24 -4.92 24.57
N ALA A 222 5.00 -5.65 25.66
CA ALA A 222 4.09 -6.79 25.65
C ALA A 222 2.65 -6.36 25.29
N ALA A 223 2.17 -5.26 25.87
CA ALA A 223 0.87 -4.69 25.55
C ALA A 223 0.79 -4.24 24.08
N ALA A 224 1.81 -3.55 23.57
CA ALA A 224 1.88 -3.11 22.18
C ALA A 224 1.85 -4.30 21.20
N PHE A 225 2.56 -5.39 21.52
CA PHE A 225 2.55 -6.60 20.70
C PHE A 225 1.18 -7.30 20.74
N ALA A 226 0.55 -7.38 21.91
CA ALA A 226 -0.79 -7.94 22.08
C ALA A 226 -1.83 -7.14 21.28
N LEU A 227 -1.83 -5.81 21.39
CA LEU A 227 -2.69 -4.90 20.64
C LEU A 227 -2.48 -5.02 19.12
N THR A 228 -1.23 -5.07 18.68
CA THR A 228 -0.91 -5.24 17.25
C THR A 228 -1.48 -6.56 16.73
N ARG A 229 -1.34 -7.64 17.51
CA ARG A 229 -1.88 -8.96 17.16
C ARG A 229 -3.41 -8.98 17.13
N THR A 230 -4.09 -8.34 18.08
CA THR A 230 -5.56 -8.29 18.09
C THR A 230 -6.09 -7.45 16.93
N MET A 231 -5.47 -6.32 16.62
CA MET A 231 -5.83 -5.50 15.45
C MET A 231 -5.62 -6.26 14.13
N ALA A 232 -4.52 -7.00 13.98
CA ALA A 232 -4.28 -7.85 12.83
C ALA A 232 -5.33 -8.98 12.70
N GLY A 233 -5.74 -9.56 13.84
CA GLY A 233 -6.81 -10.56 13.92
C GLY A 233 -8.18 -9.99 13.53
N LEU A 234 -8.52 -8.78 13.99
CA LEU A 234 -9.77 -8.09 13.64
C LEU A 234 -9.84 -7.74 12.15
N CYS A 235 -8.71 -7.37 11.54
CA CYS A 235 -8.63 -7.11 10.10
C CYS A 235 -8.80 -8.40 9.27
N HIS A 236 -8.27 -9.53 9.75
CA HIS A 236 -8.53 -10.85 9.15
C HIS A 236 -9.98 -11.30 9.32
N SER A 237 -10.60 -10.98 10.47
CA SER A 237 -11.99 -11.35 10.76
C SER A 237 -13.03 -10.56 9.96
N ARG A 238 -12.67 -9.42 9.37
CA ARG A 238 -13.55 -8.65 8.46
C ARG A 238 -13.42 -9.02 6.99
N ARG A 239 -12.69 -10.08 6.62
CA ARG A 239 -12.96 -10.75 5.33
C ARG A 239 -14.29 -11.49 5.49
N PRO A 240 -15.36 -11.11 4.75
CA PRO A 240 -16.59 -11.86 4.81
C PRO A 240 -16.28 -13.27 4.31
N ARG A 241 -16.36 -14.23 5.23
CA ARG A 241 -16.55 -15.64 4.90
C ARG A 241 -17.95 -15.73 4.27
N HIS A 242 -18.06 -15.46 2.98
CA HIS A 242 -19.21 -15.86 2.18
C HIS A 242 -18.79 -16.94 1.19
N CYS A 243 -18.76 -18.16 1.70
CA CYS A 243 -19.32 -19.38 1.10
C CYS A 243 -19.33 -20.46 2.20
N PRO A 244 -20.25 -21.45 2.20
CA PRO A 244 -20.86 -22.04 1.01
C PRO A 244 -22.38 -22.36 1.08
N SER A 245 -22.83 -22.91 -0.04
CA SER A 245 -23.94 -23.85 -0.26
C SER A 245 -25.39 -23.36 -0.16
N SER A 246 -25.99 -23.16 -1.33
CA SER A 246 -26.98 -24.10 -1.90
C SER A 246 -26.98 -23.96 -3.42
#